data_AF-O22693-F1
#
_entry.id   AF-O22693-F1
#
_cell.length_a   1.000
_cell.length_b   1.000
_cell.length_c   1.000
_cell.angle_alpha   90.00
_cell.angle_beta   90.00
_cell.angle_gamma   90.00
#
_symmetry.space_group_name_H-M   'P 1'
#
loop_
_entity.id
_entity.type
_entity.pdbx_description
1 polymer ?
#
loop_
_entity_poly.entity_id
_entity_poly.type
_entity_poly.pdbx_seq_one_letter_code
_entity_poly.pdbx_strand_id
1 'polypeptide(L)'
;MAPEISVNPMYLSEKAHQAPPRRAYVTFLAGNGDYVKGVVGLAKGLRKVKSAYPLVVAMLPDVPEEHREILRSQGCVVREIEPVYPPDNQVEFAMAYYVLNYSKLRIWNFEEYSKMIYLDADIQVFDNIDHLFDLSDAYFYAVMDCFCEKTWSHSLQYSIGYCQQCPEKVTWPEDMESPPPPLYFNAGMFVFEPSPLTYESLLQTLEITPPSPFAEQDFLNMFFEKVYKPIPLVYNLVLAMLWRHPENVELEKVKVVHYCAAGSKPWRYTGEEANMDREDIKMLVDKWWDVYNDESLDFKSKIPADAEETVTKSSILASVLEPEMTYFPAPSAA
;
A
#
# COMPACT_ATOMS: atom_id res chain seq x y z
N MET A 1 58.56 -36.76 21.20
CA MET A 1 57.54 -35.76 21.58
C MET A 1 57.39 -34.84 20.38
N ALA A 2 56.37 -35.06 19.55
CA ALA A 2 56.08 -34.16 18.43
C ALA A 2 55.25 -32.97 18.97
N PRO A 3 55.52 -31.73 18.53
CA PRO A 3 55.00 -30.54 19.18
C PRO A 3 53.52 -30.33 18.89
N GLU A 4 52.77 -29.97 19.94
CA GLU A 4 51.37 -29.55 19.89
C GLU A 4 51.26 -28.25 19.09
N ILE A 5 50.54 -28.30 17.97
CA ILE A 5 50.16 -27.12 17.19
C ILE A 5 48.99 -26.47 17.93
N SER A 6 49.24 -25.33 18.58
CA SER A 6 48.18 -24.53 19.18
C SER A 6 47.33 -23.91 18.08
N VAL A 7 46.08 -24.36 18.00
CA VAL A 7 45.08 -23.76 17.12
C VAL A 7 44.62 -22.47 17.79
N ASN A 8 45.09 -21.33 17.30
CA ASN A 8 44.66 -20.01 17.76
C ASN A 8 43.22 -19.76 17.27
N PRO A 9 42.20 -19.68 18.14
CA PRO A 9 40.83 -19.46 17.72
C PRO A 9 40.60 -17.96 17.47
N MET A 10 41.08 -17.45 16.33
CA MET A 10 40.88 -16.07 15.91
C MET A 10 39.91 -15.90 14.74
N TYR A 11 39.00 -16.87 14.54
CA TYR A 11 37.87 -16.76 13.63
C TYR A 11 36.55 -17.08 14.34
N LEU A 12 36.26 -16.35 15.41
CA LEU A 12 34.88 -15.98 15.64
C LEU A 12 34.70 -14.64 14.95
N SER A 13 34.31 -14.71 13.67
CA SER A 13 33.81 -13.54 12.96
C SER A 13 32.82 -12.85 13.88
N GLU A 14 33.16 -11.64 14.29
CA GLU A 14 32.22 -10.72 14.93
C GLU A 14 30.96 -10.80 14.06
N LYS A 15 29.89 -11.37 14.62
CA LYS A 15 28.56 -11.18 14.04
C LYS A 15 28.41 -9.68 14.04
N ALA A 16 28.65 -9.06 12.88
CA ALA A 16 28.24 -7.71 12.58
C ALA A 16 26.87 -7.61 13.22
N HIS A 17 26.73 -6.73 14.21
CA HIS A 17 25.45 -6.48 14.84
C HIS A 17 24.54 -6.01 13.71
N GLN A 18 23.86 -6.96 13.06
CA GLN A 18 22.83 -6.68 12.09
C GLN A 18 21.89 -5.79 12.87
N ALA A 19 21.79 -4.53 12.47
CA ALA A 19 20.80 -3.63 13.03
C ALA A 19 19.46 -4.39 13.04
N PRO A 20 18.66 -4.24 14.11
CA PRO A 20 17.41 -4.97 14.20
C PRO A 20 16.62 -4.79 12.90
N PRO A 21 16.00 -5.87 12.38
CA PRO A 21 15.29 -5.82 11.13
C PRO A 21 14.27 -4.67 11.14
N ARG A 22 14.34 -3.78 10.14
CA ARG A 22 13.47 -2.59 10.11
C ARG A 22 12.08 -3.00 9.66
N ARG A 23 11.07 -2.34 10.24
CA ARG A 23 9.66 -2.46 9.86
C ARG A 23 9.15 -1.07 9.48
N ALA A 24 8.25 -1.00 8.52
CA ALA A 24 7.68 0.27 8.08
C ALA A 24 6.29 0.09 7.46
N TYR A 25 5.50 1.15 7.53
CA TYR A 25 4.38 1.33 6.62
C TYR A 25 4.91 1.75 5.26
N VAL A 26 4.22 1.37 4.19
CA VAL A 26 4.54 1.80 2.84
C VAL A 26 3.27 2.21 2.10
N THR A 27 3.35 3.27 1.31
CA THR A 27 2.32 3.68 0.37
C THR A 27 2.96 3.99 -0.97
N PHE A 28 2.14 4.11 -2.01
CA PHE A 28 2.58 4.40 -3.37
C PHE A 28 2.00 5.73 -3.88
N LEU A 29 2.82 6.50 -4.59
CA LEU A 29 2.42 7.76 -5.20
C LEU A 29 2.96 7.90 -6.62
N ALA A 30 2.14 8.38 -7.54
CA ALA A 30 2.52 8.67 -8.92
C ALA A 30 1.84 9.94 -9.42
N GLY A 31 2.48 10.61 -10.37
CA GLY A 31 1.97 11.80 -11.04
C GLY A 31 1.89 13.04 -10.15
N ASN A 32 1.25 14.07 -10.70
CA ASN A 32 1.08 15.40 -10.09
C ASN A 32 -0.32 15.63 -9.51
N GLY A 33 -1.08 14.56 -9.28
CA GLY A 33 -2.45 14.63 -8.76
C GLY A 33 -2.53 14.98 -7.27
N ASP A 34 -3.76 15.13 -6.77
CA ASP A 34 -4.03 15.52 -5.38
C ASP A 34 -3.90 14.39 -4.35
N TYR A 35 -3.52 13.18 -4.77
CA TYR A 35 -3.27 12.03 -3.88
C TYR A 35 -2.18 12.29 -2.83
N VAL A 36 -1.32 13.29 -3.05
CA VAL A 36 -0.40 13.80 -2.01
C VAL A 36 -1.15 14.21 -0.74
N LYS A 37 -2.37 14.75 -0.84
CA LYS A 37 -3.23 15.07 0.32
C LYS A 37 -3.61 13.82 1.10
N GLY A 38 -3.91 12.74 0.38
CA GLY A 38 -4.17 11.43 0.96
C GLY A 38 -2.99 10.92 1.77
N VAL A 39 -1.79 10.94 1.19
CA VAL A 39 -0.55 10.53 1.87
C VAL A 39 -0.24 11.40 3.10
N VAL A 40 -0.47 12.72 3.02
CA VAL A 40 -0.33 13.61 4.19
C VAL A 40 -1.34 13.24 5.29
N GLY A 41 -2.60 12.99 4.92
CA GLY A 41 -3.63 12.51 5.84
C GLY A 41 -3.25 11.21 6.52
N LEU A 42 -2.69 10.26 5.76
CA LEU A 42 -2.18 8.98 6.24
C LEU A 42 -1.01 9.15 7.21
N ALA A 43 -0.04 10.01 6.88
CA ALA A 43 1.10 10.30 7.75
C ALA A 43 0.65 10.88 9.11
N LYS A 44 -0.33 11.80 9.08
CA LYS A 44 -0.96 12.34 10.29
C LYS A 44 -1.76 11.28 11.05
N GLY A 45 -2.48 10.39 10.36
CA GLY A 45 -3.21 9.27 10.96
C GLY A 45 -2.30 8.34 11.74
N LEU A 46 -1.22 7.86 11.11
CA LEU A 46 -0.20 7.03 11.77
C LEU A 46 0.41 7.71 13.00
N ARG A 47 0.63 9.03 12.93
CA ARG A 47 1.12 9.83 14.07
C ARG A 47 0.09 9.96 15.19
N LYS A 48 -1.19 10.20 14.86
CA LYS A 48 -2.29 10.28 15.82
C LYS A 48 -2.42 9.00 16.64
N VAL A 49 -2.31 7.85 15.97
CA VAL A 49 -2.36 6.54 16.61
C VAL A 49 -1.02 6.12 17.23
N LYS A 50 -0.03 7.02 17.23
CA LYS A 50 1.30 6.83 17.81
C LYS A 50 2.00 5.58 17.28
N SER A 51 1.90 5.33 15.98
CA SER A 51 2.67 4.26 15.36
C SER A 51 4.16 4.47 15.64
N ALA A 52 4.86 3.37 15.97
CA ALA A 52 6.29 3.37 16.20
C ALA A 52 7.12 3.35 14.90
N TYR A 53 6.48 3.12 13.75
CA TYR A 53 7.14 2.84 12.49
C TYR A 53 6.98 3.99 11.49
N PRO A 54 7.99 4.23 10.63
CA PRO A 54 7.92 5.28 9.63
C PRO A 54 6.95 4.91 8.49
N LEU A 55 6.50 5.94 7.77
CA LEU A 55 5.83 5.80 6.49
C LEU A 55 6.83 6.00 5.35
N VAL A 56 7.06 4.96 4.57
CA VAL A 56 7.81 5.01 3.30
C VAL A 56 6.83 5.35 2.17
N VAL A 57 7.18 6.31 1.34
CA VAL A 57 6.41 6.65 0.14
C VAL A 57 7.21 6.21 -1.08
N ALA A 58 6.82 5.08 -1.65
CA ALA A 58 7.34 4.60 -2.92
C ALA A 58 6.76 5.46 -4.04
N MET A 59 7.61 6.17 -4.79
CA MET A 59 7.13 7.12 -5.79
C MET A 59 7.76 6.91 -7.16
N LEU A 60 6.94 7.13 -8.19
CA LEU A 60 7.45 7.20 -9.55
C LEU A 60 8.21 8.52 -9.79
N PRO A 61 9.12 8.56 -10.78
CA PRO A 61 9.89 9.77 -11.11
C PRO A 61 9.02 10.97 -11.49
N ASP A 62 7.78 10.74 -11.96
CA ASP A 62 6.85 11.78 -12.40
C ASP A 62 6.18 12.57 -11.25
N VAL A 63 6.42 12.19 -10.00
CA VAL A 63 5.98 12.95 -8.82
C VAL A 63 6.79 14.26 -8.69
N PRO A 64 6.17 15.45 -8.75
CA PRO A 64 6.86 16.73 -8.70
C PRO A 64 7.64 16.95 -7.40
N GLU A 65 8.76 17.66 -7.45
CA GLU A 65 9.60 17.95 -6.27
C GLU A 65 8.81 18.68 -5.17
N GLU A 66 7.83 19.53 -5.52
CA GLU A 66 6.93 20.16 -4.56
C GLU A 66 6.20 19.13 -3.68
N HIS A 67 5.65 18.07 -4.28
CA HIS A 67 4.99 17.00 -3.55
C HIS A 67 5.99 16.22 -2.69
N ARG A 68 7.19 15.95 -3.22
CA ARG A 68 8.26 15.28 -2.48
C ARG A 68 8.64 16.06 -1.23
N GLU A 69 8.74 17.38 -1.33
CA GLU A 69 9.09 18.25 -0.21
C GLU A 69 7.98 18.33 0.84
N ILE A 70 6.71 18.42 0.40
CA ILE A 70 5.56 18.31 1.30
C ILE A 70 5.65 17.01 2.11
N LEU A 71 5.94 15.88 1.47
CA LEU A 71 6.04 14.58 2.14
C LEU A 71 7.23 14.50 3.09
N ARG A 72 8.41 15.00 2.69
CA ARG A 72 9.58 15.07 3.59
C ARG A 72 9.31 15.95 4.80
N SER A 73 8.65 17.10 4.61
CA SER A 73 8.25 18.00 5.70
C SER A 73 7.29 17.34 6.68
N GLN A 74 6.51 16.34 6.24
CA GLN A 74 5.64 15.51 7.06
C GLN A 74 6.32 14.28 7.67
N GLY A 75 7.65 14.16 7.54
CA GLY A 75 8.45 13.10 8.11
C GLY A 75 8.37 11.76 7.37
N CYS A 76 7.85 11.76 6.14
CA CYS A 76 7.83 10.57 5.30
C CYS A 76 9.23 10.24 4.76
N VAL A 77 9.51 8.94 4.63
CA VAL A 77 10.71 8.46 3.93
C VAL A 77 10.37 8.35 2.44
N VAL A 78 10.83 9.33 1.66
CA VAL A 78 10.61 9.37 0.21
C VAL A 78 11.57 8.40 -0.50
N ARG A 79 11.04 7.46 -1.27
CA ARG A 79 11.78 6.43 -2.01
C ARG A 79 11.34 6.40 -3.47
N GLU A 80 12.17 6.90 -4.37
CA GLU A 80 11.92 6.77 -5.81
C GLU A 80 12.06 5.29 -6.25
N ILE A 81 11.18 4.86 -7.15
CA ILE A 81 11.15 3.51 -7.73
C ILE A 81 11.01 3.56 -9.25
N GLU A 82 11.56 2.56 -9.93
CA GLU A 82 11.45 2.42 -11.37
C GLU A 82 10.02 2.02 -11.80
N PRO A 83 9.44 2.67 -12.82
CA PRO A 83 8.17 2.24 -13.39
C PRO A 83 8.19 0.78 -13.88
N VAL A 84 7.06 0.10 -13.82
CA VAL A 84 6.83 -1.21 -14.46
C VAL A 84 6.00 -0.99 -15.71
N TYR A 85 6.60 -1.22 -16.88
CA TYR A 85 5.94 -1.02 -18.17
C TYR A 85 5.30 -2.31 -18.68
N PRO A 86 4.19 -2.23 -19.42
CA PRO A 86 3.64 -3.39 -20.11
C PRO A 86 4.53 -3.83 -21.29
N PRO A 87 4.38 -5.06 -21.79
CA PRO A 87 5.02 -5.51 -23.03
C PRO A 87 4.64 -4.63 -24.26
N ASP A 88 5.53 -4.56 -25.26
CA ASP A 88 5.65 -3.57 -26.38
C ASP A 88 4.43 -3.24 -27.29
N ASN A 89 3.17 -3.56 -26.92
CA ASN A 89 2.01 -3.40 -27.82
C ASN A 89 0.77 -2.73 -27.19
N GLN A 90 0.92 -1.96 -26.11
CA GLN A 90 -0.22 -1.31 -25.44
C GLN A 90 -0.43 0.15 -25.88
N VAL A 91 -1.69 0.58 -25.95
CA VAL A 91 -2.06 1.99 -26.18
C VAL A 91 -1.69 2.86 -24.97
N GLU A 92 -1.46 4.16 -25.17
CA GLU A 92 -0.99 5.08 -24.13
C GLU A 92 -1.84 5.07 -22.85
N PHE A 93 -3.17 5.09 -22.96
CA PHE A 93 -4.05 5.00 -21.78
C PHE A 93 -3.91 3.67 -21.02
N ALA A 94 -3.78 2.56 -21.75
CA ALA A 94 -3.54 1.25 -21.16
C ALA A 94 -2.15 1.19 -20.52
N MET A 95 -1.15 1.85 -21.11
CA MET A 95 0.19 1.98 -20.56
C MET A 95 0.21 2.77 -19.25
N ALA A 96 -0.42 3.95 -19.19
CA ALA A 96 -0.48 4.76 -17.97
C ALA A 96 -1.19 4.03 -16.83
N TYR A 97 -2.33 3.39 -17.12
CA TYR A 97 -3.05 2.55 -16.15
C TYR A 97 -2.21 1.35 -15.69
N TYR A 98 -1.49 0.69 -16.61
CA TYR A 98 -0.62 -0.43 -16.26
C TYR A 98 0.52 0.02 -15.35
N VAL A 99 1.23 1.10 -15.70
CA VAL A 99 2.32 1.67 -14.91
C VAL A 99 1.84 2.03 -13.52
N LEU A 100 0.69 2.69 -13.39
CA LEU A 100 0.14 3.12 -12.10
C LEU A 100 -0.13 1.94 -11.16
N ASN A 101 -0.69 0.85 -11.68
CA ASN A 101 -1.13 -0.28 -10.86
C ASN A 101 0.02 -1.27 -10.56
N TYR A 102 0.83 -1.61 -11.57
CA TYR A 102 1.86 -2.64 -11.43
C TYR A 102 3.19 -2.13 -10.88
N SER A 103 3.48 -0.82 -10.93
CA SER A 103 4.72 -0.28 -10.32
C SER A 103 4.75 -0.44 -8.80
N LYS A 104 3.59 -0.61 -8.16
CA LYS A 104 3.49 -0.97 -6.73
C LYS A 104 4.31 -2.21 -6.38
N LEU A 105 4.50 -3.15 -7.31
CA LEU A 105 5.27 -4.37 -7.08
C LEU A 105 6.74 -4.12 -6.70
N ARG A 106 7.28 -2.93 -7.00
CA ARG A 106 8.66 -2.55 -6.65
C ARG A 106 8.90 -2.52 -5.13
N ILE A 107 7.87 -2.40 -4.31
CA ILE A 107 8.01 -2.39 -2.84
C ILE A 107 8.54 -3.72 -2.27
N TRP A 108 8.40 -4.83 -3.01
CA TRP A 108 9.01 -6.11 -2.60
C TRP A 108 10.54 -6.11 -2.66
N ASN A 109 11.14 -5.12 -3.32
CA ASN A 109 12.59 -4.94 -3.38
C ASN A 109 13.16 -4.02 -2.28
N PHE A 110 12.36 -3.65 -1.28
CA PHE A 110 12.82 -2.83 -0.16
C PHE A 110 13.50 -3.71 0.91
N GLU A 111 14.62 -4.32 0.54
CA GLU A 111 15.35 -5.34 1.31
C GLU A 111 15.87 -4.85 2.67
N GLU A 112 15.91 -3.54 2.88
CA GLU A 112 16.27 -2.94 4.17
C GLU A 112 15.19 -3.13 5.25
N TYR A 113 13.98 -3.57 4.86
CA TYR A 113 12.88 -3.89 5.77
C TYR A 113 12.59 -5.38 5.78
N SER A 114 12.37 -5.95 6.96
CA SER A 114 11.99 -7.36 7.09
C SER A 114 10.49 -7.59 6.91
N LYS A 115 9.67 -6.57 7.19
CA LYS A 115 8.21 -6.66 7.10
C LYS A 115 7.63 -5.28 6.92
N MET A 116 6.64 -5.18 6.04
CA MET A 116 5.98 -3.93 5.72
C MET A 116 4.46 -4.10 5.73
N ILE A 117 3.77 -2.99 6.00
CA ILE A 117 2.32 -2.89 5.83
C ILE A 117 2.07 -1.88 4.71
N TYR A 118 1.56 -2.35 3.59
CA TYR A 118 1.12 -1.49 2.50
C TYR A 118 -0.23 -0.86 2.84
N LEU A 119 -0.38 0.43 2.52
CA LEU A 119 -1.61 1.21 2.63
C LEU A 119 -1.76 2.10 1.40
N ASP A 120 -2.86 2.00 0.68
CA ASP A 120 -3.20 2.93 -0.41
C ASP A 120 -3.28 4.38 0.11
N ALA A 121 -3.03 5.35 -0.77
CA ALA A 121 -2.96 6.76 -0.41
C ALA A 121 -4.33 7.36 0.01
N ASP A 122 -5.44 6.69 -0.30
CA ASP A 122 -6.80 7.03 0.15
C ASP A 122 -7.25 6.17 1.34
N ILE A 123 -6.31 5.61 2.10
CA ILE A 123 -6.56 5.00 3.40
C ILE A 123 -6.31 6.00 4.53
N GLN A 124 -7.13 5.91 5.58
CA GLN A 124 -6.84 6.53 6.87
C GLN A 124 -6.80 5.54 8.01
N VAL A 125 -5.84 5.73 8.92
CA VAL A 125 -5.65 4.93 10.13
C VAL A 125 -6.17 5.70 11.34
N PHE A 126 -7.14 5.12 12.04
CA PHE A 126 -7.83 5.69 13.20
C PHE A 126 -7.46 5.04 14.53
N ASP A 127 -6.90 3.82 14.51
CA ASP A 127 -6.36 3.16 15.69
C ASP A 127 -5.04 2.43 15.36
N ASN A 128 -4.20 2.18 16.37
CA ASN A 128 -2.88 1.61 16.15
C ASN A 128 -2.99 0.15 15.65
N ILE A 129 -2.24 -0.14 14.57
CA ILE A 129 -2.17 -1.45 13.92
C ILE A 129 -0.75 -2.03 13.88
N ASP A 130 0.17 -1.51 14.69
CA ASP A 130 1.56 -1.93 14.77
C ASP A 130 1.70 -3.42 15.14
N HIS A 131 0.74 -3.97 15.89
CA HIS A 131 0.73 -5.40 16.26
C HIS A 131 0.59 -6.32 15.05
N LEU A 132 0.17 -5.82 13.89
CA LEU A 132 0.14 -6.61 12.66
C LEU A 132 1.55 -6.97 12.15
N PHE A 133 2.58 -6.23 12.54
CA PHE A 133 3.97 -6.61 12.24
C PHE A 133 4.42 -7.89 12.97
N ASP A 134 3.69 -8.29 14.01
CA ASP A 134 3.98 -9.50 14.80
C ASP A 134 3.20 -10.74 14.32
N LEU A 135 2.41 -10.61 13.25
CA LEU A 135 1.84 -11.76 12.55
C LEU A 135 2.95 -12.68 12.03
N SER A 136 2.69 -13.98 11.92
CA SER A 136 3.69 -14.96 11.49
C SER A 136 4.25 -14.66 10.11
N ASP A 137 5.56 -14.84 9.94
CA ASP A 137 6.24 -14.72 8.64
C ASP A 137 5.79 -15.83 7.67
N ALA A 138 6.18 -15.68 6.40
CA ALA A 138 5.87 -16.50 5.23
C ALA A 138 4.40 -16.49 4.77
N TYR A 139 3.61 -15.50 5.18
CA TYR A 139 2.21 -15.34 4.77
C TYR A 139 1.93 -13.94 4.23
N PHE A 140 0.96 -13.86 3.33
CA PHE A 140 0.42 -12.60 2.84
C PHE A 140 -0.90 -12.31 3.56
N TYR A 141 -0.99 -11.23 4.32
CA TYR A 141 -2.18 -10.91 5.10
C TYR A 141 -2.93 -9.73 4.50
N ALA A 142 -4.21 -9.91 4.20
CA ALA A 142 -5.06 -8.86 3.63
C ALA A 142 -6.53 -9.11 3.96
N VAL A 143 -7.36 -8.07 3.90
CA VAL A 143 -8.81 -8.18 4.14
C VAL A 143 -9.50 -8.71 2.89
N MET A 144 -10.43 -9.65 3.07
CA MET A 144 -11.24 -10.17 1.95
C MET A 144 -12.04 -9.05 1.28
N ASP A 145 -12.10 -9.06 -0.05
CA ASP A 145 -12.97 -8.16 -0.81
C ASP A 145 -14.43 -8.68 -0.83
N CYS A 146 -15.29 -8.05 -1.60
CA CYS A 146 -16.69 -8.37 -1.75
C CYS A 146 -17.08 -8.46 -3.23
N PHE A 147 -17.80 -9.52 -3.59
CA PHE A 147 -18.26 -9.76 -4.97
C PHE A 147 -19.60 -9.09 -5.30
N CYS A 148 -20.17 -8.29 -4.41
CA CYS A 148 -21.49 -7.65 -4.62
C CYS A 148 -21.41 -6.29 -5.34
N GLU A 149 -20.21 -5.78 -5.63
CA GLU A 149 -20.04 -4.51 -6.35
C GLU A 149 -20.30 -4.68 -7.85
N LYS A 150 -20.85 -3.65 -8.51
CA LYS A 150 -21.15 -3.71 -9.95
C LYS A 150 -19.91 -3.96 -10.81
N THR A 151 -18.71 -3.59 -10.33
CA THR A 151 -17.44 -3.91 -10.99
C THR A 151 -17.22 -5.42 -11.16
N TRP A 152 -17.83 -6.25 -10.31
CA TRP A 152 -17.83 -7.70 -10.40
C TRP A 152 -18.90 -8.27 -11.35
N SER A 153 -19.68 -7.45 -12.08
CA SER A 153 -20.79 -7.93 -12.91
C SER A 153 -20.39 -8.87 -14.06
N HIS A 154 -19.10 -8.96 -14.38
CA HIS A 154 -18.54 -9.89 -15.34
C HIS A 154 -18.28 -11.30 -14.75
N SER A 155 -18.37 -11.45 -13.42
CA SER A 155 -18.04 -12.68 -12.71
C SER A 155 -19.26 -13.60 -12.53
N LEU A 156 -18.99 -14.89 -12.38
CA LEU A 156 -20.00 -15.88 -12.03
C LEU A 156 -20.54 -15.63 -10.61
N GLN A 157 -19.66 -15.27 -9.68
CA GLN A 157 -19.97 -14.96 -8.28
C GLN A 157 -21.06 -13.89 -8.19
N TYR A 158 -20.88 -12.76 -8.88
CA TYR A 158 -21.88 -11.69 -8.95
C TYR A 158 -23.19 -12.18 -9.58
N SER A 159 -23.10 -12.92 -10.70
CA SER A 159 -24.26 -13.37 -11.47
C SER A 159 -25.18 -14.31 -10.69
N ILE A 160 -24.62 -15.15 -9.82
CA ILE A 160 -25.39 -16.06 -8.95
C ILE A 160 -25.72 -15.44 -7.58
N GLY A 161 -25.16 -14.27 -7.25
CA GLY A 161 -25.31 -13.62 -5.95
C GLY A 161 -24.45 -14.21 -4.83
N TYR A 162 -23.43 -15.01 -5.16
CA TYR A 162 -22.47 -15.57 -4.20
C TYR A 162 -21.49 -14.50 -3.74
N CYS A 163 -21.26 -14.40 -2.43
CA CYS A 163 -20.26 -13.50 -1.86
C CYS A 163 -19.52 -14.14 -0.69
N GLN A 164 -18.19 -14.10 -0.72
CA GLN A 164 -17.31 -14.65 0.34
C GLN A 164 -17.47 -13.96 1.71
N GLN A 165 -18.13 -12.81 1.77
CA GLN A 165 -18.47 -12.10 3.01
C GLN A 165 -19.68 -12.70 3.73
N CYS A 166 -20.51 -13.46 3.02
CA CYS A 166 -21.72 -14.10 3.54
C CYS A 166 -22.01 -15.39 2.74
N PRO A 167 -21.08 -16.37 2.73
CA PRO A 167 -21.18 -17.58 1.92
C PRO A 167 -22.38 -18.46 2.27
N GLU A 168 -23.03 -18.22 3.41
CA GLU A 168 -24.25 -18.86 3.87
C GLU A 168 -25.54 -18.26 3.26
N LYS A 169 -25.53 -17.00 2.80
CA LYS A 169 -26.72 -16.36 2.20
C LYS A 169 -27.06 -16.94 0.84
N VAL A 170 -26.03 -17.18 0.03
CA VAL A 170 -26.12 -17.88 -1.25
C VAL A 170 -24.96 -18.85 -1.28
N THR A 171 -25.25 -20.14 -1.13
CA THR A 171 -24.25 -21.20 -1.19
C THR A 171 -23.77 -21.41 -2.62
N TRP A 172 -22.51 -21.78 -2.80
CA TRP A 172 -22.00 -22.18 -4.11
C TRP A 172 -22.79 -23.40 -4.62
N PRO A 173 -23.34 -23.38 -5.86
CA PRO A 173 -24.19 -24.47 -6.34
C PRO A 173 -23.43 -25.80 -6.42
N GLU A 174 -24.02 -26.88 -5.90
CA GLU A 174 -23.42 -28.23 -5.90
C GLU A 174 -23.29 -28.84 -7.31
N ASP A 175 -24.11 -28.38 -8.25
CA ASP A 175 -24.10 -28.80 -9.65
C ASP A 175 -23.01 -28.12 -10.49
N MET A 176 -22.31 -27.12 -9.93
CA MET A 176 -21.13 -26.56 -10.57
C MET A 176 -20.02 -27.62 -10.63
N GLU A 177 -19.45 -27.84 -11.81
CA GLU A 177 -18.30 -28.74 -11.99
C GLU A 177 -17.05 -28.28 -11.23
N SER A 178 -17.00 -26.99 -10.84
CA SER A 178 -15.89 -26.39 -10.12
C SER A 178 -16.21 -26.15 -8.65
N PRO A 179 -15.21 -26.30 -7.73
CA PRO A 179 -15.36 -25.87 -6.36
C PRO A 179 -15.63 -24.35 -6.26
N PRO A 180 -16.03 -23.85 -5.09
CA PRO A 180 -16.07 -22.42 -4.82
C PRO A 180 -14.72 -21.75 -5.18
N PRO A 181 -14.72 -20.48 -5.62
CA PRO A 181 -13.49 -19.78 -5.95
C PRO A 181 -12.59 -19.67 -4.72
N PRO A 182 -11.26 -19.56 -4.91
CA PRO A 182 -10.35 -19.25 -3.82
C PRO A 182 -10.74 -17.92 -3.15
N LEU A 183 -10.35 -17.75 -1.89
CA LEU A 183 -10.56 -16.49 -1.18
C LEU A 183 -9.83 -15.36 -1.92
N TYR A 184 -10.46 -14.19 -1.96
CA TYR A 184 -9.98 -13.04 -2.73
C TYR A 184 -9.87 -11.81 -1.82
N PHE A 185 -8.72 -11.14 -1.78
CA PHE A 185 -8.50 -9.95 -0.96
C PHE A 185 -8.58 -8.65 -1.74
N ASN A 186 -8.89 -7.56 -1.02
CA ASN A 186 -8.68 -6.21 -1.47
C ASN A 186 -7.21 -5.82 -1.29
N ALA A 187 -6.56 -5.28 -2.32
CA ALA A 187 -5.14 -4.96 -2.32
C ALA A 187 -4.80 -3.57 -1.78
N GLY A 188 -5.76 -2.81 -1.26
CA GLY A 188 -5.48 -1.49 -0.69
C GLY A 188 -4.73 -1.53 0.63
N MET A 189 -4.80 -2.65 1.35
CA MET A 189 -4.02 -2.86 2.57
C MET A 189 -3.59 -4.32 2.68
N PHE A 190 -2.29 -4.54 2.92
CA PHE A 190 -1.75 -5.86 3.16
C PHE A 190 -0.45 -5.83 3.97
N VAL A 191 -0.17 -6.93 4.68
CA VAL A 191 1.09 -7.18 5.39
C VAL A 191 1.91 -8.19 4.60
N PHE A 192 3.17 -7.86 4.33
CA PHE A 192 4.07 -8.68 3.52
C PHE A 192 5.53 -8.54 3.96
N GLU A 193 6.37 -9.42 3.45
CA GLU A 193 7.82 -9.40 3.63
C GLU A 193 8.51 -9.04 2.31
N PRO A 194 9.27 -7.93 2.26
CA PRO A 194 10.17 -7.67 1.15
C PRO A 194 11.18 -8.81 0.99
N SER A 195 11.41 -9.22 -0.24
CA SER A 195 12.28 -10.34 -0.57
C SER A 195 12.72 -10.22 -2.03
N PRO A 196 14.02 -10.15 -2.34
CA PRO A 196 14.48 -10.06 -3.72
C PRO A 196 14.04 -11.26 -4.56
N LEU A 197 13.99 -12.46 -3.98
CA LEU A 197 13.49 -13.66 -4.67
C LEU A 197 12.00 -13.55 -5.02
N THR A 198 11.19 -13.05 -4.09
CA THR A 198 9.75 -12.84 -4.34
C THR A 198 9.53 -11.73 -5.35
N TYR A 199 10.31 -10.65 -5.26
CA TYR A 199 10.30 -9.54 -6.19
C TYR A 199 10.63 -9.97 -7.63
N GLU A 200 11.73 -10.71 -7.82
CA GLU A 200 12.09 -11.27 -9.14
C GLU A 200 10.98 -12.17 -9.68
N SER A 201 10.42 -13.04 -8.83
CA SER A 201 9.32 -13.94 -9.20
C SER A 201 8.05 -13.18 -9.58
N LEU A 202 7.71 -12.10 -8.87
CA LEU A 202 6.57 -11.24 -9.19
C LEU A 202 6.74 -10.62 -10.59
N LEU A 203 7.90 -10.04 -10.89
CA LEU A 203 8.12 -9.41 -12.19
C LEU A 203 8.13 -10.42 -13.35
N GLN A 204 8.82 -11.56 -13.18
CA GLN A 204 8.82 -12.63 -14.20
C GLN A 204 7.43 -13.20 -14.45
N THR A 205 6.63 -13.38 -13.39
CA THR A 205 5.26 -13.88 -13.53
C THR A 205 4.37 -12.83 -14.19
N LEU A 206 4.56 -11.55 -13.88
CA LEU A 206 3.79 -10.45 -14.48
C LEU A 206 4.01 -10.37 -16.00
N GLU A 207 5.24 -10.57 -16.49
CA GLU A 207 5.57 -10.53 -17.93
C GLU A 207 4.73 -11.51 -18.77
N ILE A 208 4.36 -12.66 -18.19
CA ILE A 208 3.58 -13.71 -18.85
C ILE A 208 2.10 -13.73 -18.43
N THR A 209 1.69 -12.84 -17.52
CA THR A 209 0.30 -12.78 -17.02
C THR A 209 -0.53 -11.80 -17.85
N PRO A 210 -1.64 -12.24 -18.48
CA PRO A 210 -2.54 -11.32 -19.16
C PRO A 210 -3.14 -10.28 -18.21
N PRO A 211 -3.28 -9.01 -18.64
CA PRO A 211 -3.97 -7.99 -17.84
C PRO A 211 -5.41 -8.40 -17.52
N SER A 212 -5.86 -8.06 -16.32
CA SER A 212 -7.18 -8.40 -15.79
C SER A 212 -7.93 -7.14 -15.30
N PRO A 213 -9.25 -7.22 -15.03
CA PRO A 213 -10.06 -6.05 -14.70
C PRO A 213 -9.59 -5.24 -13.48
N PHE A 214 -9.09 -5.90 -12.43
CA PHE A 214 -8.58 -5.25 -11.22
C PHE A 214 -7.04 -5.20 -11.18
N ALA A 215 -6.39 -5.33 -12.34
CA ALA A 215 -4.96 -5.13 -12.53
C ALA A 215 -4.06 -5.86 -11.51
N GLU A 216 -3.39 -5.11 -10.63
CA GLU A 216 -2.46 -5.65 -9.65
C GLU A 216 -3.18 -6.43 -8.55
N GLN A 217 -4.43 -6.09 -8.21
CA GLN A 217 -5.18 -6.81 -7.18
C GLN A 217 -5.44 -8.26 -7.59
N ASP A 218 -5.90 -8.48 -8.82
CA ASP A 218 -6.09 -9.83 -9.38
C ASP A 218 -4.75 -10.58 -9.47
N PHE A 219 -3.70 -9.89 -9.92
CA PHE A 219 -2.37 -10.46 -10.04
C PHE A 219 -1.82 -10.92 -8.68
N LEU A 220 -1.93 -10.08 -7.65
CA LEU A 220 -1.50 -10.41 -6.29
C LEU A 220 -2.34 -11.56 -5.70
N ASN A 221 -3.65 -11.58 -5.96
CA ASN A 221 -4.52 -12.68 -5.53
C ASN A 221 -4.11 -14.02 -6.14
N MET A 222 -3.79 -14.03 -7.44
CA MET A 222 -3.27 -15.21 -8.13
C MET A 222 -1.90 -15.62 -7.57
N PHE A 223 -0.98 -14.68 -7.43
CA PHE A 223 0.40 -14.95 -7.03
C PHE A 223 0.51 -15.44 -5.58
N PHE A 224 -0.23 -14.82 -4.65
CA PHE A 224 -0.17 -15.12 -3.22
C PHE A 224 -1.24 -16.11 -2.73
N GLU A 225 -2.06 -16.69 -3.62
CA GLU A 225 -3.20 -17.56 -3.29
C GLU A 225 -2.86 -18.62 -2.20
N LYS A 226 -1.70 -19.29 -2.33
CA LYS A 226 -1.31 -20.40 -1.46
C LYS A 226 -0.81 -19.96 -0.08
N VAL A 227 -0.42 -18.70 0.08
CA VAL A 227 0.10 -18.14 1.34
C VAL A 227 -0.79 -17.03 1.90
N TYR A 228 -1.92 -16.76 1.24
CA TYR A 228 -2.88 -15.77 1.67
C TYR A 228 -3.55 -16.19 2.98
N LYS A 229 -3.61 -15.25 3.93
CA LYS A 229 -4.35 -15.35 5.18
C LYS A 229 -5.25 -14.13 5.38
N PRO A 230 -6.59 -14.32 5.38
CA PRO A 230 -7.51 -13.24 5.69
C PRO A 230 -7.24 -12.62 7.07
N ILE A 231 -7.31 -11.29 7.15
CA ILE A 231 -7.39 -10.55 8.41
C ILE A 231 -8.75 -9.86 8.54
N PRO A 232 -9.19 -9.53 9.77
CA PRO A 232 -10.48 -8.91 10.01
C PRO A 232 -10.72 -7.60 9.26
N LEU A 233 -11.97 -7.37 8.86
CA LEU A 233 -12.43 -6.18 8.13
C LEU A 233 -12.06 -4.85 8.78
N VAL A 234 -11.92 -4.82 10.12
CA VAL A 234 -11.53 -3.61 10.86
C VAL A 234 -10.17 -3.03 10.45
N TYR A 235 -9.32 -3.82 9.77
CA TYR A 235 -8.01 -3.39 9.28
C TYR A 235 -8.00 -2.86 7.84
N ASN A 236 -9.13 -2.91 7.14
CA ASN A 236 -9.32 -2.32 5.81
C ASN A 236 -10.83 -2.24 5.50
N LEU A 237 -11.54 -1.30 6.13
CA LEU A 237 -12.94 -1.06 5.80
C LEU A 237 -13.03 -0.35 4.45
N VAL A 238 -13.23 -1.12 3.39
CA VAL A 238 -13.76 -0.58 2.13
C VAL A 238 -15.18 -0.06 2.41
N LEU A 239 -15.39 1.24 2.22
CA LEU A 239 -16.63 1.94 2.65
C LEU A 239 -17.91 1.26 2.17
N ALA A 240 -17.87 0.65 0.99
CA ALA A 240 -19.01 -0.02 0.39
C ALA A 240 -19.53 -1.23 1.19
N MET A 241 -18.75 -1.76 2.12
CA MET A 241 -19.22 -2.72 3.11
C MET A 241 -20.36 -2.17 3.98
N LEU A 242 -20.42 -0.85 4.22
CA LEU A 242 -21.46 -0.21 5.04
C LEU A 242 -22.88 -0.31 4.46
N TRP A 243 -23.01 -0.50 3.14
CA TRP A 243 -24.31 -0.67 2.48
C TRP A 243 -24.47 -2.05 1.82
N ARG A 244 -23.39 -2.79 1.57
CA ARG A 244 -23.45 -4.15 1.02
C ARG A 244 -23.54 -5.24 2.09
N HIS A 245 -22.80 -5.07 3.19
CA HIS A 245 -22.72 -6.03 4.29
C HIS A 245 -22.71 -5.31 5.65
N PRO A 246 -23.72 -4.46 5.96
CA PRO A 246 -23.76 -3.74 7.23
C PRO A 246 -23.74 -4.67 8.45
N GLU A 247 -24.23 -5.91 8.30
CA GLU A 247 -24.17 -6.94 9.34
C GLU A 247 -22.75 -7.35 9.76
N ASN A 248 -21.76 -7.11 8.90
CA ASN A 248 -20.36 -7.46 9.14
C ASN A 248 -19.53 -6.28 9.68
N VAL A 249 -20.14 -5.10 9.87
CA VAL A 249 -19.42 -3.86 10.23
C VAL A 249 -19.84 -3.34 11.60
N GLU A 250 -18.95 -3.45 12.57
CA GLU A 250 -19.00 -2.75 13.85
C GLU A 250 -18.13 -1.49 13.77
N LEU A 251 -18.71 -0.35 13.41
CA LEU A 251 -17.99 0.85 13.01
C LEU A 251 -17.07 1.41 14.10
N GLU A 252 -17.45 1.24 15.37
CA GLU A 252 -16.66 1.64 16.54
C GLU A 252 -15.38 0.82 16.74
N LYS A 253 -15.29 -0.37 16.12
CA LYS A 253 -14.10 -1.24 16.16
C LYS A 253 -13.17 -1.05 14.96
N VAL A 254 -13.62 -0.31 13.95
CA VAL A 254 -12.86 -0.10 12.71
C VAL A 254 -11.62 0.74 13.01
N LYS A 255 -10.46 0.23 12.59
CA LYS A 255 -9.14 0.85 12.80
C LYS A 255 -8.63 1.54 11.56
N VAL A 256 -9.00 1.04 10.39
CA VAL A 256 -8.51 1.52 9.09
C VAL A 256 -9.69 1.62 8.13
N VAL A 257 -9.82 2.76 7.47
CA VAL A 257 -10.89 3.04 6.51
C VAL A 257 -10.28 3.34 5.16
N HIS A 258 -10.85 2.76 4.11
CA HIS A 258 -10.37 2.85 2.74
C HIS A 258 -11.42 3.56 1.87
N TYR A 259 -11.09 4.79 1.45
CA TYR A 259 -11.96 5.72 0.74
C TYR A 259 -11.86 5.54 -0.78
N CYS A 260 -11.99 4.30 -1.25
CA CYS A 260 -11.84 3.94 -2.67
C CYS A 260 -13.14 3.99 -3.49
N ALA A 261 -14.31 4.16 -2.85
CA ALA A 261 -15.56 4.31 -3.58
C ALA A 261 -15.61 5.65 -4.33
N ALA A 262 -16.30 5.70 -5.47
CA ALA A 262 -16.49 6.93 -6.23
C ALA A 262 -17.12 8.03 -5.35
N GLY A 263 -16.52 9.24 -5.37
CA GLY A 263 -16.95 10.36 -4.53
C GLY A 263 -16.51 10.31 -3.07
N SER A 264 -15.92 9.19 -2.60
CA SER A 264 -15.63 9.01 -1.18
C SER A 264 -14.33 9.62 -0.68
N LYS A 265 -13.41 9.95 -1.59
CA LYS A 265 -12.12 10.59 -1.26
C LYS A 265 -12.38 11.91 -0.51
N PRO A 266 -11.95 12.06 0.75
CA PRO A 266 -12.33 13.20 1.58
C PRO A 266 -12.00 14.59 1.00
N TRP A 267 -10.91 14.70 0.24
CA TRP A 267 -10.50 15.95 -0.43
C TRP A 267 -11.23 16.27 -1.73
N ARG A 268 -12.07 15.36 -2.23
CA ARG A 268 -12.97 15.55 -3.39
C ARG A 268 -14.45 15.31 -3.01
N TYR A 269 -14.74 15.12 -1.73
CA TYR A 269 -16.06 14.70 -1.27
C TYR A 269 -17.09 15.81 -1.50
N THR A 270 -18.15 15.48 -2.23
CA THR A 270 -19.28 16.38 -2.51
C THR A 270 -20.57 15.94 -1.81
N GLY A 271 -20.69 14.64 -1.51
CA GLY A 271 -21.93 14.03 -1.02
C GLY A 271 -22.95 13.70 -2.14
N GLU A 272 -22.62 13.95 -3.42
CA GLU A 272 -23.56 13.79 -4.53
C GLU A 272 -23.52 12.39 -5.17
N GLU A 273 -22.39 11.69 -5.08
CA GLU A 273 -22.26 10.34 -5.63
C GLU A 273 -23.08 9.31 -4.82
N ALA A 274 -23.36 8.16 -5.44
CA ALA A 274 -24.19 7.12 -4.83
C ALA A 274 -23.65 6.68 -3.46
N ASN A 275 -24.53 6.69 -2.44
CA ASN A 275 -24.25 6.39 -1.04
C ASN A 275 -23.38 7.42 -0.31
N MET A 276 -22.94 8.51 -0.96
CA MET A 276 -22.13 9.53 -0.30
C MET A 276 -22.97 10.43 0.62
N ASP A 277 -24.30 10.45 0.48
CA ASP A 277 -25.24 11.20 1.30
C ASP A 277 -25.52 10.57 2.68
N ARG A 278 -25.00 9.37 2.94
CA ARG A 278 -25.20 8.64 4.20
C ARG A 278 -24.49 9.31 5.38
N GLU A 279 -25.12 9.24 6.56
CA GLU A 279 -24.60 9.85 7.78
C GLU A 279 -23.31 9.19 8.30
N ASP A 280 -23.15 7.88 8.11
CA ASP A 280 -21.93 7.17 8.46
C ASP A 280 -20.75 7.59 7.58
N ILE A 281 -20.98 7.80 6.27
CA ILE A 281 -19.96 8.32 5.34
C ILE A 281 -19.56 9.74 5.68
N LYS A 282 -20.51 10.66 5.90
CA LYS A 282 -20.23 12.04 6.31
C LYS A 282 -19.36 12.07 7.57
N MET A 283 -19.74 11.29 8.58
CA MET A 283 -18.98 11.17 9.83
C MET A 283 -17.54 10.67 9.60
N LEU A 284 -17.34 9.69 8.72
CA LEU A 284 -15.99 9.20 8.40
C LEU A 284 -15.15 10.21 7.61
N VAL A 285 -15.78 11.00 6.73
CA VAL A 285 -15.12 12.10 6.01
C VAL A 285 -14.74 13.22 6.98
N ASP A 286 -15.62 13.59 7.90
CA ASP A 286 -15.35 14.58 8.96
C ASP A 286 -14.18 14.13 9.83
N LYS A 287 -14.18 12.87 10.28
CA LYS A 287 -13.05 12.28 11.03
C LYS A 287 -11.73 12.32 10.25
N TRP A 288 -11.78 12.16 8.93
CA TRP A 288 -10.58 12.28 8.10
C TRP A 288 -10.04 13.72 8.13
N TRP A 289 -10.93 14.71 7.97
CA TRP A 289 -10.59 16.12 8.04
C TRP A 289 -10.11 16.56 9.43
N ASP A 290 -10.68 16.01 10.51
CA ASP A 290 -10.19 16.23 11.86
C ASP A 290 -8.72 15.82 12.00
N VAL A 291 -8.31 14.71 11.39
CA VAL A 291 -6.91 14.27 11.39
C VAL A 291 -6.06 15.17 10.49
N TYR A 292 -6.54 15.46 9.28
CA TYR A 292 -5.78 16.24 8.31
C TYR A 292 -5.50 17.68 8.78
N ASN A 293 -6.50 18.32 9.39
CA ASN A 293 -6.45 19.72 9.83
C ASN A 293 -5.82 19.89 11.23
N ASP A 294 -5.58 18.83 11.97
CA ASP A 294 -4.91 18.91 13.27
C ASP A 294 -3.41 19.23 13.07
N GLU A 295 -3.05 20.49 13.27
CA GLU A 295 -1.67 20.98 13.20
C GLU A 295 -0.77 20.40 14.31
N SER A 296 -1.35 19.94 15.42
CA SER A 296 -0.58 19.27 16.47
C SER A 296 0.00 17.94 15.98
N LEU A 297 -0.61 17.37 14.93
CA LEU A 297 -0.12 16.22 14.20
C LEU A 297 0.83 16.59 13.07
N ASP A 298 1.27 17.83 12.85
CA ASP A 298 2.35 18.09 11.89
C ASP A 298 3.71 17.58 12.41
N PHE A 299 4.58 17.15 11.48
CA PHE A 299 5.88 16.62 11.86
C PHE A 299 6.79 17.74 12.35
N LYS A 300 7.27 17.60 13.59
CA LYS A 300 8.26 18.52 14.18
C LYS A 300 9.63 17.89 14.04
N SER A 301 10.43 18.39 13.10
CA SER A 301 11.84 18.00 12.99
C SER A 301 12.51 18.24 14.34
N LYS A 302 13.19 17.23 14.89
CA LYS A 302 13.99 17.38 16.12
C LYS A 302 15.36 18.02 15.87
N ILE A 303 15.60 18.58 14.68
CA ILE A 303 16.79 19.39 14.42
C ILE A 303 16.53 20.76 15.07
N PRO A 304 17.29 21.17 16.11
CA PRO A 304 17.21 22.52 16.63
C PRO A 304 17.56 23.49 15.49
N ALA A 305 16.80 24.57 15.34
CA ALA A 305 17.03 25.60 14.31
C ALA A 305 18.49 26.12 14.29
N ASP A 306 19.24 25.98 15.39
CA ASP A 306 20.64 26.38 15.49
C ASP A 306 21.64 25.42 14.80
N ALA A 307 21.21 24.29 14.24
CA ALA A 307 22.11 23.37 13.53
C ALA A 307 22.24 23.68 12.02
N GLU A 308 21.33 24.46 11.43
CA GLU A 308 21.40 24.84 10.01
C GLU A 308 22.46 25.91 9.71
N GLU A 309 22.96 26.66 10.71
CA GLU A 309 23.99 27.68 10.45
C GLU A 309 25.39 27.11 10.16
N THR A 310 25.64 25.82 10.36
CA THR A 310 27.00 25.24 10.18
C THR A 310 27.23 24.44 8.90
N VAL A 311 26.26 24.30 8.00
CA VAL A 311 26.48 23.61 6.71
C VAL A 311 26.28 24.56 5.52
N THR A 312 26.88 25.75 5.60
CA THR A 312 27.20 26.55 4.42
C THR A 312 28.71 26.49 4.18
N LYS A 313 29.14 25.55 3.32
CA LYS A 313 30.36 25.56 2.47
C LYS A 313 30.84 24.14 2.22
N SER A 314 30.38 23.53 1.13
CA SER A 314 31.19 22.66 0.28
C SER A 314 30.44 22.43 -1.03
N SER A 315 30.51 23.42 -1.92
CA SER A 315 30.16 23.27 -3.33
C SER A 315 31.33 22.61 -4.05
N ILE A 316 31.21 21.36 -4.48
CA ILE A 316 32.01 20.84 -5.60
C ILE A 316 31.13 19.95 -6.48
N LEU A 317 30.79 20.54 -7.63
CA LEU A 317 30.50 19.98 -8.95
C LEU A 317 30.88 18.50 -9.17
N ALA A 318 29.93 17.72 -9.68
CA ALA A 318 30.18 16.74 -10.74
C ALA A 318 28.93 16.59 -11.61
N SER A 319 29.02 17.14 -12.81
CA SER A 319 28.09 16.96 -13.93
C SER A 319 28.22 15.55 -14.51
N VAL A 320 27.12 14.80 -14.53
CA VAL A 320 26.93 13.67 -15.44
C VAL A 320 25.61 13.90 -16.16
N LEU A 321 25.69 14.04 -17.49
CA LEU A 321 24.56 14.15 -18.39
C LEU A 321 23.88 12.78 -18.47
N GLU A 322 22.70 12.64 -17.86
CA GLU A 322 21.81 11.51 -18.14
C GLU A 322 20.96 11.83 -19.38
N PRO A 323 20.65 10.81 -20.22
CA PRO A 323 19.97 11.03 -21.48
C PRO A 323 18.52 11.48 -21.28
N GLU A 324 18.06 12.38 -22.16
CA GLU A 324 16.67 12.86 -22.21
C GLU A 324 15.70 11.69 -22.44
N MET A 325 15.17 11.11 -21.38
CA MET A 325 13.90 10.40 -21.45
C MET A 325 12.78 11.44 -21.29
N THR A 326 12.01 11.63 -22.36
CA THR A 326 10.77 12.42 -22.32
C THR A 326 9.74 11.68 -21.47
N TYR A 327 9.61 12.08 -20.21
CA TYR A 327 8.52 11.65 -19.33
C TYR A 327 7.25 12.41 -19.72
N PHE A 328 6.22 11.68 -20.16
CA PHE A 328 4.87 12.23 -20.29
C PHE A 328 4.12 11.95 -18.98
N PRO A 329 3.58 12.98 -18.30
CA PRO A 329 2.89 12.79 -17.02
C PRO A 329 1.63 11.93 -17.19
N ALA A 330 1.52 10.87 -16.39
CA ALA A 330 0.32 10.04 -16.34
C ALA A 330 -0.84 10.84 -15.69
N PRO A 331 -2.05 10.90 -16.28
CA PRO A 331 -3.18 11.53 -15.64
C PRO A 331 -3.65 10.73 -14.41
N SER A 332 -4.03 11.44 -13.35
CA SER A 332 -4.63 10.89 -12.12
C SER A 332 -5.79 9.96 -12.50
N ALA A 333 -5.67 8.66 -12.20
CA ALA A 333 -6.83 7.78 -12.18
C ALA A 333 -7.86 8.37 -11.19
N ALA A 334 -9.12 8.37 -11.62
CA ALA A 334 -10.25 9.01 -10.94
C ALA A 334 -10.56 8.39 -9.58
#